data_AF-A0A9P0NKL2-F1
#
_entry.id   AF-A0A9P0NKL2-F1
#
_cell.length_a   1.000
_cell.length_b   1.000
_cell.length_c   1.000
_cell.angle_alpha   90.00
_cell.angle_beta   90.00
_cell.angle_gamma   90.00
#
_symmetry.space_group_name_H-M   'P 1'
#
loop_
_entity.id
_entity.type
_entity.pdbx_description
1 polymer ?
#
loop_
_entity_poly.entity_id
_entity_poly.type
_entity_poly.pdbx_seq_one_letter_code
_entity_poly.pdbx_strand_id
1 'polypeptide(L)'
;MSCMKIFRLNKKGCYNLINAQNDQYIFQVEDHFVETTKCLKVSSINFKFNPNDSFLGPWSLNIGNHFIKAPPTRYSSRRKSVFAETYNPEEDEEEEGPNVVFPKSDDQRQALAASVKNIFIFRALDPEQMNNVIDAMFDREVHAGDDIIKQGDDGDNFYVIDRGTFEAYVTDADGNDRLVHTYEHKGSFGELALLYNMPRAATIKAKSDGLLWAMDRQIFRRIVLKSAFKKRKMYEELIEVVPMLKTLQSYERMNLADALVPKYYQDKDCIINQGDPGDGMYFVEEGIVNVLVTSETGEQIKVNQIEKGGYFGELALVTHKGRAASVFAEGKVKLAFLDVDAFERLLGPCMNIMQRNIEDYENQLVKIFGSKQNMTDVR
;
A
#
# COMPACT_ATOMS: atom_id res chain seq x y z
N MET A 1 -30.85 -24.45 40.46
CA MET A 1 -30.31 -23.09 40.63
C MET A 1 -28.88 -23.07 40.09
N SER A 2 -28.68 -22.67 38.83
CA SER A 2 -27.32 -22.50 38.28
C SER A 2 -26.83 -21.08 38.57
N CYS A 3 -25.62 -20.97 39.10
CA CYS A 3 -24.99 -19.71 39.50
C CYS A 3 -24.31 -19.07 38.28
N MET A 4 -24.73 -17.89 37.85
CA MET A 4 -24.05 -17.08 36.82
C MET A 4 -23.01 -16.17 37.48
N LYS A 5 -21.83 -16.01 36.85
CA LYS A 5 -20.80 -15.03 37.24
C LYS A 5 -20.64 -13.99 36.14
N ILE A 6 -20.53 -12.72 36.54
CA ILE A 6 -20.24 -11.59 35.66
C ILE A 6 -18.76 -11.26 35.83
N PHE A 7 -18.01 -11.21 34.73
CA PHE A 7 -16.61 -10.78 34.73
C PHE A 7 -16.43 -9.48 33.93
N ARG A 8 -15.67 -8.55 34.51
CA ARG A 8 -15.27 -7.26 33.93
C ARG A 8 -13.84 -7.40 33.40
N LEU A 9 -13.59 -7.14 32.11
CA LEU A 9 -12.31 -7.55 31.51
C LEU A 9 -11.45 -6.48 30.84
N ASN A 10 -11.82 -5.20 30.71
CA ASN A 10 -10.80 -4.19 30.34
C ASN A 10 -11.19 -2.72 30.55
N LYS A 11 -10.18 -1.83 30.49
CA LYS A 11 -10.26 -0.35 30.61
C LYS A 11 -11.21 0.37 29.62
N LYS A 12 -11.97 -0.36 28.79
CA LYS A 12 -12.98 0.16 27.85
C LYS A 12 -14.44 -0.30 28.13
N GLY A 13 -14.74 -0.82 29.31
CA GLY A 13 -16.13 -0.90 29.78
C GLY A 13 -17.00 -2.08 29.30
N CYS A 14 -16.49 -3.05 28.53
CA CYS A 14 -17.30 -4.19 28.08
C CYS A 14 -17.51 -5.26 29.18
N TYR A 15 -18.71 -5.85 29.23
CA TYR A 15 -19.08 -6.95 30.14
C TYR A 15 -19.50 -8.21 29.35
N ASN A 16 -19.02 -9.37 29.77
CA ASN A 16 -19.45 -10.67 29.23
C ASN A 16 -20.19 -11.48 30.31
N LEU A 17 -21.27 -12.15 29.90
CA LEU A 17 -21.98 -13.15 30.70
C LEU A 17 -21.58 -14.55 30.23
N ILE A 18 -20.96 -15.30 31.12
CA ILE A 18 -20.46 -16.66 30.86
C ILE A 18 -21.25 -17.65 31.71
N ASN A 19 -21.65 -18.77 31.11
CA ASN A 19 -22.24 -19.88 31.84
C ASN A 19 -21.14 -20.69 32.53
N ALA A 20 -21.19 -20.74 33.86
CA ALA A 20 -20.12 -21.26 34.71
C ALA A 20 -19.85 -22.78 34.60
N GLN A 21 -20.60 -23.53 33.79
CA GLN A 21 -20.36 -24.97 33.60
C GLN A 21 -19.56 -25.33 32.34
N ASN A 22 -19.64 -24.55 31.24
CA ASN A 22 -19.08 -24.95 29.94
C ASN A 22 -18.24 -23.87 29.23
N ASP A 23 -17.99 -22.70 29.84
CA ASP A 23 -17.22 -21.58 29.26
C ASP A 23 -17.66 -21.16 27.83
N GLN A 24 -18.94 -21.37 27.48
CA GLN A 24 -19.51 -20.86 26.24
C GLN A 24 -19.98 -19.40 26.41
N TYR A 25 -19.56 -18.56 25.46
CA TYR A 25 -19.98 -17.17 25.32
C TYR A 25 -21.47 -17.08 24.97
N ILE A 26 -22.24 -16.30 25.74
CA ILE A 26 -23.68 -16.15 25.49
C ILE A 26 -24.02 -14.77 24.88
N PHE A 27 -23.39 -13.68 25.33
CA PHE A 27 -23.62 -12.32 24.77
C PHE A 27 -22.41 -11.39 24.95
N GLN A 28 -22.24 -10.45 24.00
CA GLN A 28 -21.37 -9.27 24.08
C GLN A 28 -22.26 -8.02 23.96
N VAL A 29 -22.13 -7.07 24.88
CA VAL A 29 -22.88 -5.80 24.86
C VAL A 29 -21.89 -4.67 24.59
N GLU A 30 -22.15 -3.86 23.56
CA GLU A 30 -21.40 -2.63 23.25
C GLU A 30 -22.19 -1.38 23.63
N ASP A 31 -21.49 -0.38 24.17
CA ASP A 31 -22.00 0.86 24.78
C ASP A 31 -22.61 1.84 23.76
N HIS A 32 -23.79 1.54 23.23
CA HIS A 32 -24.59 2.56 22.53
C HIS A 32 -25.92 2.90 23.22
N PHE A 33 -26.14 2.43 24.45
CA PHE A 33 -27.46 2.58 25.10
C PHE A 33 -27.40 2.80 26.62
N VAL A 34 -26.54 3.69 27.13
CA VAL A 34 -26.68 4.17 28.53
C VAL A 34 -26.26 5.64 28.67
N GLU A 35 -26.95 6.56 28.01
CA GLU A 35 -27.10 7.92 28.54
C GLU A 35 -28.38 7.95 29.37
N THR A 36 -28.24 7.67 30.67
CA THR A 36 -28.96 8.27 31.81
C THR A 36 -28.86 7.35 33.02
N THR A 37 -28.34 7.92 34.09
CA THR A 37 -28.13 7.34 35.41
C THR A 37 -29.45 6.87 36.01
N LYS A 38 -29.79 5.58 35.85
CA LYS A 38 -30.73 4.84 36.71
C LYS A 38 -30.54 3.34 36.50
N CYS A 39 -29.84 2.68 37.42
CA CYS A 39 -29.81 1.22 37.50
C CYS A 39 -31.23 0.69 37.75
N LEU A 40 -31.91 0.23 36.70
CA LEU A 40 -33.12 -0.56 36.84
C LEU A 40 -32.72 -1.93 37.39
N LYS A 41 -33.11 -2.20 38.64
CA LYS A 41 -33.13 -3.55 39.23
C LYS A 41 -34.11 -4.39 38.40
N VAL A 42 -33.63 -5.18 37.45
CA VAL A 42 -34.42 -6.26 36.84
C VAL A 42 -34.46 -7.40 37.87
N SER A 43 -35.52 -7.44 38.68
CA SER A 43 -35.63 -8.37 39.79
C SER A 43 -35.99 -9.80 39.39
N SER A 44 -36.44 -10.05 38.15
CA SER A 44 -36.80 -11.41 37.72
C SER A 44 -36.82 -11.51 36.19
N ILE A 45 -35.94 -12.34 35.61
CA ILE A 45 -36.11 -12.87 34.24
C ILE A 45 -36.74 -14.25 34.39
N ASN A 46 -38.03 -14.38 34.06
CA ASN A 46 -38.72 -15.67 34.08
C ASN A 46 -38.59 -16.35 32.72
N PHE A 47 -37.74 -17.39 32.64
CA PHE A 47 -37.74 -18.32 31.52
C PHE A 47 -38.85 -19.36 31.73
N LYS A 48 -39.92 -19.31 30.94
CA LYS A 48 -40.86 -20.43 30.84
C LYS A 48 -40.32 -21.42 29.80
N PHE A 49 -39.89 -22.59 30.26
CA PHE A 49 -39.61 -23.74 29.40
C PHE A 49 -40.90 -24.53 29.21
N ASN A 50 -41.31 -24.74 27.95
CA ASN A 50 -42.36 -25.69 27.60
C ASN A 50 -41.70 -27.04 27.28
N PRO A 51 -42.05 -28.16 27.95
CA PRO A 51 -41.32 -29.43 27.80
C PRO A 51 -41.51 -30.15 26.45
N ASN A 52 -42.35 -29.63 25.55
CA ASN A 52 -42.73 -30.31 24.31
C ASN A 52 -42.11 -29.71 23.03
N ASP A 53 -41.23 -28.70 23.13
CA ASP A 53 -40.56 -28.16 21.94
C ASP A 53 -39.33 -29.01 21.58
N SER A 54 -39.37 -29.61 20.40
CA SER A 54 -38.26 -30.34 19.81
C SER A 54 -37.04 -29.43 19.64
N PHE A 55 -35.92 -29.84 20.23
CA PHE A 55 -34.59 -29.25 20.05
C PHE A 55 -34.22 -29.31 18.56
N LEU A 56 -34.56 -28.29 17.76
CA LEU A 56 -33.94 -27.88 16.48
C LEU A 56 -34.77 -26.72 15.89
N GLY A 57 -34.54 -25.51 16.39
CA GLY A 57 -35.12 -24.27 15.84
C GLY A 57 -34.41 -23.03 16.42
N PRO A 58 -34.31 -21.91 15.67
CA PRO A 58 -33.61 -20.72 16.13
C PRO A 58 -34.36 -20.08 17.30
N TRP A 59 -33.66 -19.92 18.43
CA TRP A 59 -34.22 -19.33 19.64
C TRP A 59 -34.65 -17.90 19.37
N SER A 60 -35.92 -17.58 19.62
CA SER A 60 -36.42 -16.20 19.63
C SER A 60 -36.47 -15.72 21.08
N LEU A 61 -35.74 -14.64 21.38
CA LEU A 61 -35.79 -13.98 22.68
C LEU A 61 -36.89 -12.92 22.63
N ASN A 62 -38.01 -13.16 23.31
CA ASN A 62 -39.12 -12.20 23.34
C ASN A 62 -38.90 -11.20 24.49
N ILE A 63 -38.44 -9.99 24.17
CA ILE A 63 -38.34 -8.85 25.08
C ILE A 63 -39.35 -7.80 24.62
N GLY A 64 -40.62 -7.98 24.99
CA GLY A 64 -41.70 -7.06 24.58
C GLY A 64 -41.85 -6.93 23.05
N ASN A 65 -42.41 -5.79 22.60
CA ASN A 65 -42.80 -5.54 21.19
C ASN A 65 -41.64 -5.48 20.15
N HIS A 66 -40.43 -5.92 20.48
CA HIS A 66 -39.29 -5.90 19.56
C HIS A 66 -38.87 -7.31 19.12
N PHE A 67 -39.17 -7.63 17.86
CA PHE A 67 -38.66 -8.82 17.18
C PHE A 67 -37.21 -8.60 16.73
N ILE A 68 -36.25 -9.18 17.44
CA ILE A 68 -34.86 -9.25 16.97
C ILE A 68 -34.74 -10.50 16.09
N LYS A 69 -34.63 -10.31 14.77
CA LYS A 69 -34.29 -11.42 13.85
C LYS A 69 -32.87 -11.88 14.14
N ALA A 70 -32.67 -13.19 14.22
CA ALA A 70 -31.32 -13.76 14.32
C ALA A 70 -30.44 -13.25 13.17
N PRO A 71 -29.16 -12.94 13.41
CA PRO A 71 -28.25 -12.57 12.34
C PRO A 71 -28.22 -13.71 11.32
N PRO A 72 -28.23 -13.40 10.01
CA PRO A 72 -28.16 -14.43 8.97
C PRO A 72 -26.92 -15.29 9.23
N THR A 73 -27.07 -16.61 9.15
CA THR A 73 -26.01 -17.60 9.32
C THR A 73 -24.97 -17.43 8.21
N ARG A 74 -24.04 -16.48 8.39
CA ARG A 74 -23.04 -16.11 7.37
C ARG A 74 -21.89 -17.10 7.19
N TYR A 75 -21.83 -18.21 7.94
CA TYR A 75 -20.63 -19.05 7.92
C TYR A 75 -20.94 -20.55 7.95
N SER A 76 -21.04 -21.13 6.75
CA SER A 76 -20.78 -22.56 6.52
C SER A 76 -19.82 -22.79 5.34
N SER A 77 -19.39 -21.75 4.62
CA SER A 77 -18.42 -21.91 3.53
C SER A 77 -16.99 -21.71 4.01
N ARG A 78 -16.14 -22.72 3.81
CA ARG A 78 -14.69 -22.59 3.99
C ARG A 78 -14.14 -21.53 3.02
N ARG A 79 -13.28 -20.63 3.51
CA ARG A 79 -12.56 -19.68 2.64
C ARG A 79 -11.71 -20.47 1.66
N LYS A 80 -11.81 -20.16 0.36
CA LYS A 80 -10.98 -20.75 -0.70
C LYS A 80 -9.74 -19.89 -0.89
N SER A 81 -8.62 -20.52 -1.25
CA SER A 81 -7.43 -19.80 -1.68
C SER A 81 -7.68 -19.16 -3.05
N VAL A 82 -7.04 -18.02 -3.30
CA VAL A 82 -6.99 -17.37 -4.61
C VAL A 82 -5.55 -17.38 -5.09
N PHE A 83 -5.36 -17.51 -6.39
CA PHE A 83 -4.05 -17.54 -7.02
C PHE A 83 -4.05 -16.64 -8.24
N ALA A 84 -2.85 -16.24 -8.63
CA ALA A 84 -2.60 -15.59 -9.90
C ALA A 84 -1.44 -16.32 -10.57
N GLU A 85 -1.26 -16.06 -11.86
CA GLU A 85 -0.15 -16.63 -12.62
C GLU A 85 1.21 -16.21 -12.02
N THR A 86 2.14 -17.14 -12.07
CA THR A 86 3.53 -16.92 -11.69
C THR A 86 4.20 -16.02 -12.70
N TYR A 87 5.01 -15.08 -12.21
CA TYR A 87 5.79 -14.17 -13.04
C TYR A 87 7.23 -14.20 -12.49
N ASN A 88 8.19 -14.53 -13.35
CA ASN A 88 9.61 -14.44 -13.02
C ASN A 88 10.18 -13.13 -13.59
N PRO A 89 10.45 -12.12 -12.75
CA PRO A 89 10.97 -10.85 -13.23
C PRO A 89 12.40 -10.94 -13.78
N GLU A 90 13.21 -11.92 -13.34
CA GLU A 90 14.61 -12.08 -13.77
C GLU A 90 14.67 -12.57 -15.22
N GLU A 91 13.87 -13.56 -15.58
CA GLU A 91 13.75 -14.07 -16.96
C GLU A 91 13.21 -12.99 -17.92
N ASP A 92 12.26 -12.17 -17.46
CA ASP A 92 11.66 -11.11 -18.28
C ASP A 92 12.58 -9.89 -18.52
N GLU A 93 13.68 -9.76 -17.76
CA GLU A 93 14.72 -8.76 -18.07
C GLU A 93 15.56 -9.16 -19.29
N GLU A 94 15.81 -10.45 -19.48
CA GLU A 94 16.60 -10.98 -20.60
C GLU A 94 15.79 -10.92 -21.91
N GLU A 95 14.47 -11.02 -21.82
CA GLU A 95 13.54 -10.74 -22.91
C GLU A 95 13.28 -9.22 -23.02
N GLU A 96 14.13 -8.50 -23.75
CA GLU A 96 13.88 -7.11 -24.20
C GLU A 96 12.69 -7.03 -25.17
N GLY A 97 11.49 -7.42 -24.72
CA GLY A 97 10.25 -7.14 -25.42
C GLY A 97 9.85 -5.67 -25.23
N PRO A 98 9.43 -4.95 -26.29
CA PRO A 98 8.93 -3.60 -26.14
C PRO A 98 7.69 -3.58 -25.24
N ASN A 99 7.56 -2.52 -24.43
CA ASN A 99 6.30 -2.26 -23.73
C ASN A 99 5.16 -2.23 -24.77
N VAL A 100 4.02 -2.84 -24.43
CA VAL A 100 2.84 -2.81 -25.29
C VAL A 100 2.29 -1.38 -25.27
N VAL A 101 2.26 -0.73 -26.43
CA VAL A 101 1.78 0.65 -26.57
C VAL A 101 0.69 0.71 -27.62
N PHE A 102 -0.51 1.13 -27.20
CA PHE A 102 -1.59 1.49 -28.08
C PHE A 102 -1.71 3.02 -28.12
N PRO A 103 -1.56 3.66 -29.29
CA PRO A 103 -1.53 5.11 -29.40
C PRO A 103 -2.88 5.73 -28.98
N LYS A 104 -2.81 6.82 -28.21
CA LYS A 104 -3.96 7.58 -27.70
C LYS A 104 -3.65 9.06 -27.79
N SER A 105 -4.66 9.88 -28.06
CA SER A 105 -4.54 11.34 -27.97
C SER A 105 -4.33 11.80 -26.52
N ASP A 106 -3.74 12.97 -26.33
CA ASP A 106 -3.48 13.52 -25.00
C ASP A 106 -4.77 13.68 -24.18
N ASP A 107 -5.87 14.08 -24.81
CA ASP A 107 -7.18 14.20 -24.18
C ASP A 107 -7.70 12.84 -23.70
N GLN A 108 -7.57 11.78 -24.51
CA GLN A 108 -7.95 10.41 -24.12
C GLN A 108 -7.10 9.91 -22.96
N ARG A 109 -5.78 10.16 -23.00
CA ARG A 109 -4.86 9.78 -21.91
C ARG A 109 -5.26 10.46 -20.60
N GLN A 110 -5.56 11.76 -20.65
CA GLN A 110 -5.95 12.53 -19.48
C GLN A 110 -7.28 12.04 -18.90
N ALA A 111 -8.29 11.80 -19.75
CA ALA A 111 -9.59 11.29 -19.35
C ALA A 111 -9.49 9.87 -18.73
N LEU A 112 -8.68 9.00 -19.33
CA LEU A 112 -8.45 7.64 -18.84
C LEU A 112 -7.70 7.65 -17.50
N ALA A 113 -6.64 8.45 -17.39
CA ALA A 113 -5.90 8.65 -16.14
C ALA A 113 -6.83 9.12 -15.01
N ALA A 114 -7.70 10.11 -15.29
CA ALA A 114 -8.66 10.61 -14.32
C ALA A 114 -9.67 9.55 -13.87
N SER A 115 -10.09 8.68 -14.80
CA SER A 115 -11.05 7.61 -14.54
C SER A 115 -10.48 6.49 -13.68
N VAL A 116 -9.21 6.13 -13.86
CA VAL A 116 -8.57 5.03 -13.09
C VAL A 116 -7.92 5.47 -11.79
N LYS A 117 -7.59 6.76 -11.62
CA LYS A 117 -6.82 7.29 -10.48
C LYS A 117 -7.36 6.89 -9.11
N ASN A 118 -8.67 6.75 -8.95
CA ASN A 118 -9.30 6.45 -7.65
C ASN A 118 -9.50 4.95 -7.39
N ILE A 119 -9.25 4.09 -8.38
CA ILE A 119 -9.36 2.65 -8.25
C ILE A 119 -8.17 2.15 -7.42
N PHE A 120 -8.44 1.32 -6.41
CA PHE A 120 -7.47 0.99 -5.36
C PHE A 120 -6.14 0.41 -5.87
N ILE A 121 -6.19 -0.38 -6.95
CA ILE A 121 -5.00 -0.99 -7.56
C ILE A 121 -4.10 0.07 -8.20
N PHE A 122 -4.71 1.09 -8.82
CA PHE A 122 -3.98 2.13 -9.55
C PHE A 122 -3.52 3.28 -8.66
N ARG A 123 -4.13 3.45 -7.47
CA ARG A 123 -3.73 4.47 -6.48
C ARG A 123 -2.32 4.30 -5.94
N ALA A 124 -1.80 3.06 -5.95
CA ALA A 124 -0.49 2.73 -5.44
C ALA A 124 0.62 2.84 -6.50
N LEU A 125 0.27 3.08 -7.77
CA LEU A 125 1.22 3.18 -8.86
C LEU A 125 1.90 4.54 -8.87
N ASP A 126 3.20 4.55 -9.16
CA ASP A 126 3.90 5.79 -9.46
C ASP A 126 3.49 6.34 -10.85
N PRO A 127 3.82 7.61 -11.17
CA PRO A 127 3.43 8.22 -12.44
C PRO A 127 3.96 7.49 -13.69
N GLU A 128 5.15 6.89 -13.62
CA GLU A 128 5.75 6.16 -14.74
C GLU A 128 5.01 4.84 -14.98
N GLN A 129 4.73 4.10 -13.90
CA GLN A 129 3.90 2.90 -13.93
C GLN A 129 2.49 3.20 -14.47
N MET A 130 1.87 4.30 -14.02
CA MET A 130 0.56 4.73 -14.49
C MET A 130 0.58 5.03 -16.00
N ASN A 131 1.62 5.70 -16.50
CA ASN A 131 1.76 5.96 -17.93
C ASN A 131 1.91 4.66 -18.74
N ASN A 132 2.75 3.74 -18.28
CA ASN A 132 2.93 2.43 -18.92
C ASN A 132 1.62 1.62 -18.95
N VAL A 133 0.82 1.69 -17.88
CA VAL A 133 -0.51 1.08 -17.84
C VAL A 133 -1.44 1.72 -18.88
N ILE A 134 -1.52 3.05 -18.93
CA ILE A 134 -2.34 3.77 -19.90
C ILE A 134 -1.91 3.45 -21.34
N ASP A 135 -0.61 3.33 -21.59
CA ASP A 135 -0.06 2.94 -22.89
C ASP A 135 -0.55 1.54 -23.30
N ALA A 136 -0.53 0.60 -22.36
CA ALA A 136 -0.91 -0.79 -22.59
C ALA A 136 -2.42 -1.03 -22.71
N MET A 137 -3.28 -0.08 -22.31
CA MET A 137 -4.73 -0.22 -22.50
C MET A 137 -5.09 -0.16 -23.98
N PHE A 138 -5.92 -1.08 -24.47
CA PHE A 138 -6.40 -1.09 -25.85
C PHE A 138 -7.88 -0.77 -25.94
N ASP A 139 -8.32 -0.26 -27.07
CA ASP A 139 -9.73 0.03 -27.29
C ASP A 139 -10.51 -1.24 -27.67
N ARG A 140 -11.76 -1.30 -27.23
CA ARG A 140 -12.71 -2.37 -27.55
C ARG A 140 -14.05 -1.75 -27.91
N GLU A 141 -14.39 -1.78 -29.19
CA GLU A 141 -15.72 -1.44 -29.68
C GLU A 141 -16.72 -2.54 -29.33
N VAL A 142 -17.94 -2.13 -29.01
CA VAL A 142 -19.04 -3.01 -28.58
C VAL A 142 -20.35 -2.51 -29.15
N HIS A 143 -21.24 -3.43 -29.49
CA HIS A 143 -22.56 -3.15 -30.03
C HIS A 143 -23.65 -3.43 -29.00
N ALA A 144 -24.81 -2.79 -29.16
CA ALA A 144 -25.97 -3.06 -28.33
C ALA A 144 -26.33 -4.56 -28.33
N GLY A 145 -26.45 -5.13 -27.13
CA GLY A 145 -26.72 -6.56 -26.92
C GLY A 145 -25.49 -7.41 -26.64
N ASP A 146 -24.27 -6.89 -26.83
CA ASP A 146 -23.04 -7.64 -26.56
C ASP A 146 -22.87 -7.94 -25.06
N ASP A 147 -22.45 -9.16 -24.73
CA ASP A 147 -21.99 -9.54 -23.40
C ASP A 147 -20.47 -9.29 -23.31
N ILE A 148 -20.07 -8.25 -22.57
CA ILE A 148 -18.66 -7.87 -22.40
C ILE A 148 -17.97 -8.82 -21.41
N ILE A 149 -18.71 -9.19 -20.37
CA ILE A 149 -18.32 -10.10 -19.30
C ILE A 149 -19.54 -10.98 -19.02
N LYS A 150 -19.34 -12.27 -18.77
CA LYS A 150 -20.39 -13.16 -18.25
C LYS A 150 -20.05 -13.62 -16.85
N GLN A 151 -21.05 -13.67 -15.98
CA GLN A 151 -20.90 -14.19 -14.63
C GLN A 151 -20.45 -15.65 -14.66
N GLY A 152 -19.49 -15.99 -13.80
CA GLY A 152 -18.92 -17.33 -13.70
C GLY A 152 -17.73 -17.58 -14.63
N ASP A 153 -17.57 -16.80 -15.71
CA ASP A 153 -16.42 -16.92 -16.60
C ASP A 153 -15.13 -16.50 -15.88
N ASP A 154 -14.01 -17.03 -16.34
CA ASP A 154 -12.69 -16.54 -15.94
C ASP A 154 -12.51 -15.11 -16.47
N GLY A 155 -12.05 -14.23 -15.59
CA GLY A 155 -11.96 -12.82 -15.92
C GLY A 155 -10.54 -12.39 -16.24
N ASP A 156 -10.21 -12.06 -17.49
CA ASP A 156 -8.81 -11.71 -17.81
C ASP A 156 -8.55 -10.20 -17.98
N ASN A 157 -9.60 -9.44 -18.28
CA ASN A 157 -9.48 -8.00 -18.53
C ASN A 157 -10.19 -7.12 -17.49
N PHE A 158 -9.68 -5.92 -17.31
CA PHE A 158 -10.37 -4.79 -16.68
C PHE A 158 -10.84 -3.82 -17.77
N TYR A 159 -12.00 -3.19 -17.58
CA TYR A 159 -12.57 -2.27 -18.56
C TYR A 159 -12.93 -0.91 -17.95
N VAL A 160 -12.65 0.16 -18.69
CA VAL A 160 -13.07 1.53 -18.42
C VAL A 160 -13.97 1.99 -19.55
N ILE A 161 -15.10 2.61 -19.21
CA ILE A 161 -16.07 3.09 -20.18
C ILE A 161 -15.61 4.44 -20.74
N ASP A 162 -15.47 4.51 -22.07
CA ASP A 162 -15.25 5.76 -22.81
C ASP A 162 -16.58 6.35 -23.29
N ARG A 163 -17.44 5.52 -23.92
CA ARG A 163 -18.81 5.89 -24.32
C ARG A 163 -19.73 4.68 -24.35
N GLY A 164 -21.04 4.94 -24.45
CA GLY A 164 -22.11 3.94 -24.42
C GLY A 164 -22.73 3.75 -23.03
N THR A 165 -23.75 2.91 -22.96
CA THR A 165 -24.47 2.57 -21.73
C THR A 165 -24.41 1.07 -21.49
N PHE A 166 -24.12 0.66 -20.25
CA PHE A 166 -23.89 -0.74 -19.89
C PHE A 166 -24.71 -1.13 -18.66
N GLU A 167 -25.17 -2.37 -18.62
CA GLU A 167 -25.99 -2.88 -17.53
C GLU A 167 -25.32 -4.10 -16.91
N ALA A 168 -25.24 -4.11 -15.58
CA ALA A 168 -24.66 -5.20 -14.80
C ALA A 168 -25.78 -6.08 -14.22
N TYR A 169 -25.71 -7.37 -14.52
CA TYR A 169 -26.66 -8.38 -14.09
C TYR A 169 -25.99 -9.41 -13.19
N VAL A 170 -26.67 -9.80 -12.11
CA VAL A 170 -26.25 -10.93 -11.27
C VAL A 170 -27.34 -11.99 -11.35
N THR A 171 -26.98 -13.16 -11.86
CA THR A 171 -27.81 -14.35 -11.89
C THR A 171 -27.80 -14.99 -10.50
N ASP A 172 -28.99 -15.18 -9.93
CA ASP A 172 -29.16 -15.88 -8.65
C ASP A 172 -29.07 -17.41 -8.80
N ALA A 173 -29.16 -18.13 -7.68
CA ALA A 173 -29.10 -19.60 -7.68
C ALA A 173 -30.26 -20.26 -8.42
N ASP A 174 -31.37 -19.54 -8.61
CA ASP A 174 -32.57 -20.00 -9.30
C ASP A 174 -32.53 -19.68 -10.81
N GLY A 175 -31.46 -19.02 -11.28
CA GLY A 175 -31.25 -18.69 -12.69
C GLY A 175 -31.88 -17.37 -13.14
N ASN A 176 -32.36 -16.53 -12.23
CA ASN A 176 -32.96 -15.24 -12.57
C ASN A 176 -31.89 -14.14 -12.60
N ASP A 177 -31.85 -13.40 -13.71
CA ASP A 177 -30.97 -12.25 -13.88
C ASP A 177 -31.56 -11.02 -13.16
N ARG A 178 -30.82 -10.52 -12.16
CA ARG A 178 -31.16 -9.28 -11.46
C ARG A 178 -30.25 -8.15 -11.92
N LEU A 179 -30.82 -7.08 -12.47
CA LEU A 179 -30.10 -5.84 -12.75
C LEU A 179 -29.61 -5.24 -11.43
N VAL A 180 -28.29 -5.13 -11.25
CA VAL A 180 -27.67 -4.58 -10.03
C VAL A 180 -27.12 -3.17 -10.24
N HIS A 181 -26.75 -2.80 -11.46
CA HIS A 181 -26.21 -1.48 -11.76
C HIS A 181 -26.35 -1.11 -13.23
N THR A 182 -26.38 0.19 -13.52
CA THR A 182 -26.35 0.74 -14.88
C THR A 182 -25.28 1.81 -14.95
N TYR A 183 -24.38 1.66 -15.90
CA TYR A 183 -23.32 2.61 -16.20
C TYR A 183 -23.73 3.50 -17.37
N GLU A 184 -23.63 4.81 -17.19
CA GLU A 184 -24.00 5.81 -18.19
C GLU A 184 -22.77 6.61 -18.60
N HIS A 185 -22.16 6.25 -19.74
CA HIS A 185 -21.01 6.93 -20.36
C HIS A 185 -19.75 7.05 -19.49
N LYS A 186 -19.72 6.46 -18.30
CA LYS A 186 -18.61 6.54 -17.35
C LYS A 186 -18.60 5.35 -16.41
N GLY A 187 -17.45 5.13 -15.80
CA GLY A 187 -17.24 4.07 -14.83
C GLY A 187 -16.31 2.99 -15.35
N SER A 188 -16.12 1.98 -14.54
CA SER A 188 -15.20 0.88 -14.82
C SER A 188 -15.69 -0.39 -14.14
N PHE A 189 -15.31 -1.54 -14.65
CA PHE A 189 -15.70 -2.82 -14.08
C PHE A 189 -14.64 -3.90 -14.34
N GLY A 190 -14.59 -4.88 -13.42
CA GLY A 190 -13.73 -6.04 -13.55
C GLY A 190 -12.31 -5.82 -13.05
N GLU A 191 -12.07 -4.83 -12.19
CA GLU A 191 -10.76 -4.47 -11.65
C GLU A 191 -10.10 -5.61 -10.86
N LEU A 192 -10.90 -6.44 -10.17
CA LEU A 192 -10.40 -7.60 -9.42
C LEU A 192 -9.75 -8.65 -10.33
N ALA A 193 -10.12 -8.68 -11.62
CA ALA A 193 -9.47 -9.56 -12.59
C ALA A 193 -7.98 -9.27 -12.72
N LEU A 194 -7.51 -8.05 -12.48
CA LEU A 194 -6.09 -7.72 -12.58
C LEU A 194 -5.24 -8.34 -11.46
N LEU A 195 -5.85 -8.70 -10.32
CA LEU A 195 -5.11 -9.21 -9.16
C LEU A 195 -5.01 -10.72 -9.17
N TYR A 196 -6.13 -11.42 -9.34
CA TYR A 196 -6.21 -12.87 -9.19
C TYR A 196 -7.16 -13.48 -10.23
N ASN A 197 -6.96 -14.76 -10.52
CA ASN A 197 -7.91 -15.53 -11.31
C ASN A 197 -9.12 -15.90 -10.46
N MET A 198 -10.19 -15.12 -10.61
CA MET A 198 -11.46 -15.33 -9.92
C MET A 198 -12.61 -15.26 -10.92
N PRO A 199 -13.62 -16.14 -10.79
CA PRO A 199 -14.82 -16.08 -11.60
C PRO A 199 -15.50 -14.72 -11.50
N ARG A 200 -16.03 -14.24 -12.63
CA ARG A 200 -16.74 -12.98 -12.72
C ARG A 200 -17.99 -13.01 -11.84
N ALA A 201 -18.18 -11.98 -11.04
CA ALA A 201 -19.30 -11.89 -10.09
C ALA A 201 -20.62 -11.45 -10.74
N ALA A 202 -20.57 -10.88 -11.95
CA ALA A 202 -21.71 -10.33 -12.66
C ALA A 202 -21.47 -10.38 -14.18
N THR A 203 -22.56 -10.44 -14.94
CA THR A 203 -22.58 -10.28 -16.39
C THR A 203 -22.71 -8.79 -16.72
N ILE A 204 -21.91 -8.26 -17.64
CA ILE A 204 -22.01 -6.89 -18.12
C ILE A 204 -22.45 -6.90 -19.58
N LYS A 205 -23.59 -6.26 -19.87
CA LYS A 205 -24.17 -6.19 -21.22
C LYS A 205 -24.16 -4.75 -21.75
N ALA A 206 -23.86 -4.59 -23.03
CA ALA A 206 -24.02 -3.32 -23.73
C ALA A 206 -25.50 -3.06 -24.01
N LYS A 207 -26.00 -1.92 -23.56
CA LYS A 207 -27.36 -1.44 -23.88
C LYS A 207 -27.39 -0.59 -25.15
N SER A 208 -26.28 0.08 -25.44
CA SER A 208 -26.05 0.85 -26.66
C SER A 208 -24.64 0.58 -27.18
N ASP A 209 -24.40 0.93 -28.45
CA ASP A 209 -23.06 0.91 -29.03
C ASP A 209 -22.11 1.79 -28.21
N GLY A 210 -20.89 1.31 -28.00
CA GLY A 210 -19.97 1.89 -27.04
C GLY A 210 -18.50 1.66 -27.39
N LEU A 211 -17.65 2.30 -26.60
CA LEU A 211 -16.21 2.08 -26.61
C LEU A 211 -15.73 1.89 -25.19
N LEU A 212 -14.88 0.88 -25.01
CA LEU A 212 -14.23 0.57 -23.75
C LEU A 212 -12.72 0.65 -23.92
N TRP A 213 -12.01 1.06 -22.88
CA TRP A 213 -10.58 0.82 -22.74
C TRP A 213 -10.39 -0.45 -21.90
N ALA A 214 -9.70 -1.44 -22.45
CA ALA A 214 -9.43 -2.72 -21.82
C ALA A 214 -7.97 -2.82 -21.37
N MET A 215 -7.74 -3.45 -20.22
CA MET A 215 -6.41 -3.78 -19.70
C MET A 215 -6.34 -5.27 -19.39
N ASP A 216 -5.37 -5.96 -19.96
CA ASP A 216 -5.11 -7.37 -19.70
C ASP A 216 -4.38 -7.59 -18.36
N ARG A 217 -4.76 -8.65 -17.63
CA ARG A 217 -4.16 -9.04 -16.34
C ARG A 217 -2.66 -9.30 -16.48
N GLN A 218 -2.23 -10.09 -17.46
CA GLN A 218 -0.83 -10.51 -17.59
C GLN A 218 0.05 -9.30 -17.87
N ILE A 219 -0.38 -8.45 -18.80
CA ILE A 219 0.31 -7.20 -19.14
C ILE A 219 0.38 -6.27 -17.92
N PHE A 220 -0.73 -6.10 -17.19
CA PHE A 220 -0.77 -5.27 -15.98
C PHE A 220 0.21 -5.78 -14.92
N ARG A 221 0.16 -7.08 -14.62
CA ARG A 221 1.06 -7.72 -13.65
C ARG A 221 2.52 -7.58 -14.08
N ARG A 222 2.83 -7.79 -15.36
CA ARG A 222 4.17 -7.60 -15.91
C ARG A 222 4.67 -6.17 -15.68
N ILE A 223 3.89 -5.16 -16.02
CA ILE A 223 4.27 -3.74 -15.82
C ILE A 223 4.61 -3.46 -14.36
N VAL A 224 3.72 -3.85 -13.42
CA VAL A 224 3.90 -3.57 -12.00
C VAL A 224 5.08 -4.34 -11.41
N LEU A 225 5.17 -5.65 -11.69
CA LEU A 225 6.20 -6.51 -11.10
C LEU A 225 7.58 -6.25 -11.71
N LYS A 226 7.67 -5.99 -13.03
CA LYS A 226 8.93 -5.62 -13.70
C LYS A 226 9.47 -4.30 -13.16
N SER A 227 8.61 -3.28 -13.04
CA SER A 227 9.01 -1.98 -12.50
C SER A 227 9.47 -2.09 -11.04
N ALA A 228 8.74 -2.82 -10.20
CA ALA A 228 9.13 -3.06 -8.81
C ALA A 228 10.48 -3.80 -8.69
N PHE A 229 10.70 -4.81 -9.55
CA PHE A 229 11.97 -5.54 -9.59
C PHE A 229 13.14 -4.65 -10.00
N LYS A 230 13.01 -3.92 -11.11
CA LYS A 230 14.03 -2.96 -11.57
C LYS A 230 14.37 -1.92 -10.51
N LYS A 231 13.34 -1.38 -9.84
CA LYS A 231 13.53 -0.41 -8.76
C LYS A 231 14.31 -1.01 -7.59
N ARG A 232 13.96 -2.23 -7.15
CA ARG A 232 14.68 -2.92 -6.07
C ARG A 232 16.14 -3.21 -6.44
N LYS A 233 16.39 -3.68 -7.66
CA LYS A 233 17.74 -3.96 -8.18
C LYS A 233 18.61 -2.69 -8.20
N MET A 234 18.09 -1.61 -8.76
CA MET A 234 18.74 -0.29 -8.74
C MET A 234 19.06 0.18 -7.32
N TYR A 235 18.14 -0.02 -6.37
CA TYR A 235 18.35 0.33 -4.97
C TYR A 235 19.41 -0.52 -4.27
N GLU A 236 19.49 -1.82 -4.58
CA GLU A 236 20.57 -2.66 -4.08
C GLU A 236 21.94 -2.20 -4.60
N GLU A 237 22.03 -1.85 -5.89
CA GLU A 237 23.25 -1.30 -6.50
C GLU A 237 23.70 0.00 -5.82
N LEU A 238 22.77 0.91 -5.51
CA LEU A 238 23.06 2.15 -4.79
C LEU A 238 23.61 1.88 -3.37
N ILE A 239 23.02 0.92 -2.66
CA ILE A 239 23.47 0.53 -1.32
C ILE A 239 24.87 -0.11 -1.37
N GLU A 240 25.16 -0.90 -2.40
CA GLU A 240 26.45 -1.58 -2.56
C GLU A 240 27.62 -0.60 -2.75
N VAL A 241 27.38 0.57 -3.35
CA VAL A 241 28.41 1.61 -3.52
C VAL A 241 28.91 2.14 -2.17
N VAL A 242 28.08 2.12 -1.13
CA VAL A 242 28.39 2.73 0.17
C VAL A 242 29.37 1.84 0.96
N PRO A 243 30.61 2.28 1.23
CA PRO A 243 31.62 1.43 1.85
C PRO A 243 31.23 0.85 3.21
N MET A 244 30.53 1.61 4.04
CA MET A 244 30.09 1.14 5.35
C MET A 244 28.96 0.09 5.28
N LEU A 245 28.20 0.05 4.18
CA LEU A 245 27.10 -0.91 3.97
C LEU A 245 27.55 -2.17 3.21
N LYS A 246 28.77 -2.21 2.66
CA LYS A 246 29.33 -3.39 1.97
C LYS A 246 29.45 -4.64 2.85
N THR A 247 29.52 -4.47 4.16
CA THR A 247 29.59 -5.60 5.10
C THR A 247 28.25 -6.31 5.29
N LEU A 248 27.15 -5.72 4.82
CA LEU A 248 25.81 -6.29 4.93
C LEU A 248 25.65 -7.51 4.02
N GLN A 249 24.92 -8.50 4.53
CA GLN A 249 24.49 -9.66 3.75
C GLN A 249 23.44 -9.25 2.71
N SER A 250 23.26 -10.06 1.66
CA SER A 250 22.30 -9.76 0.60
C SER A 250 20.87 -9.54 1.12
N TYR A 251 20.38 -10.39 2.03
CA TYR A 251 19.05 -10.20 2.61
C TYR A 251 18.91 -8.89 3.43
N GLU A 252 19.99 -8.42 4.06
CA GLU A 252 20.01 -7.17 4.81
C GLU A 252 19.94 -5.97 3.87
N ARG A 253 20.68 -6.02 2.75
CA ARG A 253 20.59 -5.00 1.69
C ARG A 253 19.21 -4.99 1.04
N MET A 254 18.60 -6.15 0.80
CA MET A 254 17.22 -6.23 0.28
C MET A 254 16.22 -5.55 1.23
N ASN A 255 16.35 -5.79 2.54
CA ASN A 255 15.49 -5.14 3.54
C ASN A 255 15.68 -3.62 3.55
N LEU A 256 16.92 -3.12 3.40
CA LEU A 256 17.18 -1.69 3.28
C LEU A 256 16.65 -1.11 1.97
N ALA A 257 16.80 -1.83 0.85
CA ALA A 257 16.28 -1.41 -0.45
C ALA A 257 14.76 -1.23 -0.39
N ASP A 258 14.05 -2.12 0.29
CA ASP A 258 12.60 -2.01 0.51
C ASP A 258 12.19 -0.84 1.44
N ALA A 259 13.12 -0.32 2.24
CA ALA A 259 12.90 0.81 3.14
C ALA A 259 13.20 2.17 2.51
N LEU A 260 13.81 2.20 1.32
CA LEU A 260 14.13 3.45 0.61
C LEU A 260 12.86 4.13 0.10
N VAL A 261 12.77 5.44 0.37
CA VAL A 261 11.64 6.27 -0.04
C VAL A 261 12.10 7.28 -1.09
N PRO A 262 11.45 7.35 -2.27
CA PRO A 262 11.80 8.35 -3.29
C PRO A 262 11.40 9.77 -2.84
N LYS A 263 12.29 10.73 -3.05
CA LYS A 263 12.08 12.17 -2.81
C LYS A 263 12.40 12.94 -4.09
N TYR A 264 11.61 13.98 -4.37
CA TYR A 264 11.71 14.79 -5.58
C TYR A 264 11.97 16.24 -5.21
N TYR A 265 12.92 16.87 -5.90
CA TYR A 265 13.34 18.24 -5.68
C TYR A 265 13.41 19.00 -7.01
N GLN A 266 13.09 20.29 -6.98
CA GLN A 266 13.23 21.22 -8.10
C GLN A 266 14.58 21.94 -8.06
N ASP A 267 14.89 22.66 -9.13
CA ASP A 267 16.14 23.43 -9.23
C ASP A 267 16.30 24.39 -8.04
N LYS A 268 17.48 24.34 -7.41
CA LYS A 268 17.88 25.15 -6.24
C LYS A 268 17.15 24.82 -4.94
N ASP A 269 16.31 23.79 -4.90
CA ASP A 269 15.74 23.34 -3.64
C ASP A 269 16.85 22.92 -2.67
N CYS A 270 16.70 23.33 -1.41
CA CYS A 270 17.59 22.90 -0.35
C CYS A 270 17.16 21.54 0.18
N ILE A 271 18.06 20.57 0.09
CA ILE A 271 17.82 19.17 0.48
C ILE A 271 18.27 18.95 1.93
N ILE A 272 19.41 19.53 2.29
CA ILE A 272 20.00 19.49 3.63
C ILE A 272 20.53 20.89 3.94
N ASN A 273 20.29 21.41 5.15
CA ASN A 273 21.02 22.56 5.66
C ASN A 273 22.13 22.12 6.61
N GLN A 274 23.28 22.78 6.51
CA GLN A 274 24.36 22.66 7.48
C GLN A 274 23.87 23.02 8.89
N GLY A 275 24.23 22.20 9.87
CA GLY A 275 23.87 22.36 11.28
C GLY A 275 22.58 21.66 11.70
N ASP A 276 21.67 21.37 10.75
CA ASP A 276 20.42 20.67 11.07
C ASP A 276 20.69 19.26 11.62
N PRO A 277 19.82 18.68 12.45
CA PRO A 277 19.94 17.29 12.86
C PRO A 277 19.86 16.35 11.64
N GLY A 278 20.65 15.27 11.65
CA GLY A 278 20.63 14.28 10.59
C GLY A 278 19.40 13.36 10.66
N ASP A 279 18.52 13.43 9.66
CA ASP A 279 17.30 12.59 9.55
C ASP A 279 17.51 11.28 8.77
N GLY A 280 18.63 11.14 8.05
CA GLY A 280 18.90 9.97 7.24
C GLY A 280 20.01 10.18 6.22
N MET A 281 20.12 9.25 5.27
CA MET A 281 21.02 9.38 4.14
C MET A 281 20.27 9.40 2.81
N TYR A 282 20.90 9.95 1.78
CA TYR A 282 20.32 10.16 0.47
C TYR A 282 21.20 9.54 -0.61
N PHE A 283 20.58 8.97 -1.63
CA PHE A 283 21.20 8.46 -2.85
C PHE A 283 20.66 9.22 -4.05
N VAL A 284 21.53 9.57 -5.00
CA VAL A 284 21.11 10.28 -6.22
C VAL A 284 20.65 9.26 -7.27
N GLU A 285 19.34 9.17 -7.48
CA GLU A 285 18.76 8.33 -8.54
C GLU A 285 18.89 9.02 -9.91
N GLU A 286 18.55 10.31 -9.95
CA GLU A 286 18.56 11.14 -11.16
C GLU A 286 18.91 12.60 -10.80
N GLY A 287 19.63 13.27 -11.70
CA GLY A 287 20.03 14.68 -11.52
C GLY A 287 21.39 14.84 -10.83
N ILE A 288 21.67 16.07 -10.41
CA ILE A 288 22.94 16.48 -9.82
C ILE A 288 22.65 17.30 -8.56
N VAL A 289 23.45 17.11 -7.52
CA VAL A 289 23.38 17.92 -6.30
C VAL A 289 24.73 18.58 -6.01
N ASN A 290 24.66 19.80 -5.47
CA ASN A 290 25.82 20.57 -5.06
C ASN A 290 25.93 20.60 -3.54
N VAL A 291 27.12 20.29 -3.03
CA VAL A 291 27.44 20.35 -1.61
C VAL A 291 28.16 21.66 -1.35
N LEU A 292 27.63 22.48 -0.44
CA LEU A 292 28.18 23.78 -0.06
C LEU A 292 28.41 23.82 1.44
N VAL A 293 29.57 24.35 1.85
CA VAL A 293 29.88 24.62 3.26
C VAL A 293 29.85 26.13 3.47
N THR A 294 29.11 26.57 4.48
CA THR A 294 29.10 27.95 4.94
C THR A 294 30.29 28.14 5.89
N SER A 295 31.19 29.05 5.53
CA SER A 295 32.34 29.43 6.35
C SER A 295 31.92 30.32 7.52
N GLU A 296 32.80 30.53 8.51
CA GLU A 296 32.56 31.44 9.65
C GLU A 296 32.22 32.88 9.24
N THR A 297 32.67 33.30 8.05
CA THR A 297 32.41 34.60 7.45
C THR A 297 31.04 34.70 6.76
N GLY A 298 30.26 33.62 6.73
CA GLY A 298 28.97 33.53 6.04
C GLY A 298 29.05 33.25 4.54
N GLU A 299 30.24 33.08 3.98
CA GLU A 299 30.44 32.76 2.56
C GLU A 299 30.17 31.27 2.30
N GLN A 300 29.39 30.97 1.26
CA GLN A 300 29.10 29.60 0.82
C GLN A 300 30.12 29.13 -0.21
N ILE A 301 30.86 28.08 0.12
CA ILE A 301 31.90 27.50 -0.72
C ILE A 301 31.40 26.15 -1.25
N LYS A 302 31.33 25.99 -2.59
CA LYS A 302 31.02 24.69 -3.21
C LYS A 302 32.21 23.74 -3.01
N VAL A 303 31.97 22.68 -2.25
CA VAL A 303 33.00 21.70 -1.83
C VAL A 303 32.93 20.40 -2.63
N ASN A 304 31.75 20.04 -3.13
CA ASN A 304 31.58 18.84 -3.94
C ASN A 304 30.36 18.94 -4.87
N GLN A 305 30.31 18.10 -5.89
CA GLN A 305 29.16 17.87 -6.76
C GLN A 305 28.95 16.37 -6.88
N ILE A 306 27.71 15.92 -6.70
CA ILE A 306 27.36 14.51 -6.66
C ILE A 306 26.32 14.25 -7.75
N GLU A 307 26.65 13.33 -8.64
CA GLU A 307 25.81 12.91 -9.77
C GLU A 307 25.11 11.58 -9.46
N LYS A 308 24.33 11.08 -10.43
CA LYS A 308 23.65 9.79 -10.38
C LYS A 308 24.59 8.67 -9.90
N GLY A 309 24.11 7.86 -8.95
CA GLY A 309 24.87 6.77 -8.33
C GLY A 309 25.68 7.19 -7.11
N GLY A 310 25.83 8.49 -6.87
CA GLY A 310 26.43 9.01 -5.64
C GLY A 310 25.47 9.03 -4.45
N TYR A 311 26.01 9.25 -3.27
CA TYR A 311 25.27 9.34 -2.01
C TYR A 311 25.81 10.47 -1.12
N PHE A 312 25.01 10.89 -0.15
CA PHE A 312 25.42 11.87 0.86
C PHE A 312 24.59 11.76 2.14
N GLY A 313 25.12 12.30 3.24
CA GLY A 313 24.43 12.36 4.53
C GLY A 313 24.49 11.05 5.33
N GLU A 314 25.30 10.08 4.88
CA GLU A 314 25.54 8.78 5.50
C GLU A 314 26.02 8.87 6.96
N LEU A 315 26.73 9.94 7.33
CA LEU A 315 27.16 10.16 8.72
C LEU A 315 25.98 10.26 9.71
N ALA A 316 24.81 10.68 9.24
CA ALA A 316 23.61 10.76 10.07
C ALA A 316 23.17 9.38 10.59
N LEU A 317 23.46 8.30 9.85
CA LEU A 317 23.07 6.95 10.24
C LEU A 317 23.77 6.47 11.51
N VAL A 318 24.96 6.99 11.83
CA VAL A 318 25.81 6.41 12.90
C VAL A 318 26.22 7.43 13.95
N THR A 319 26.47 8.67 13.54
CA THR A 319 27.07 9.67 14.44
C THR A 319 26.04 10.47 15.22
N HIS A 320 24.78 10.52 14.74
CA HIS A 320 23.72 11.42 15.20
C HIS A 320 24.16 12.90 15.33
N LYS A 321 25.26 13.28 14.67
CA LYS A 321 25.76 14.65 14.64
C LYS A 321 24.93 15.47 13.65
N GLY A 322 24.98 16.79 13.83
CA GLY A 322 24.39 17.72 12.86
C GLY A 322 25.04 17.61 11.48
N ARG A 323 24.34 18.09 10.46
CA ARG A 323 24.75 18.08 9.06
C ARG A 323 26.00 18.94 8.86
N ALA A 324 27.04 18.35 8.29
CA ALA A 324 28.34 19.04 8.12
C ALA A 324 28.33 20.11 7.01
N ALA A 325 27.45 19.96 6.02
CA ALA A 325 27.35 20.83 4.85
C ALA A 325 25.89 20.93 4.41
N SER A 326 25.57 21.98 3.65
CA SER A 326 24.29 22.12 2.96
C SER A 326 24.35 21.43 1.60
N VAL A 327 23.22 20.90 1.14
CA VAL A 327 23.10 20.23 -0.16
C VAL A 327 21.92 20.82 -0.92
N PHE A 328 22.15 21.21 -2.16
CA PHE A 328 21.14 21.84 -3.03
C PHE A 328 21.00 21.10 -4.35
N ALA A 329 19.79 21.02 -4.86
CA ALA A 329 19.50 20.44 -6.17
C ALA A 329 19.98 21.36 -7.31
N GLU A 330 20.60 20.79 -8.33
CA GLU A 330 20.92 21.44 -9.60
C GLU A 330 20.01 20.87 -10.69
N GLY A 331 18.98 21.63 -11.07
CA GLY A 331 17.89 21.13 -11.90
C GLY A 331 16.92 20.21 -11.15
N LYS A 332 16.19 19.37 -11.89
CA LYS A 332 15.28 18.38 -11.31
C LYS A 332 16.09 17.21 -10.77
N VAL A 333 15.89 16.89 -9.49
CA VAL A 333 16.62 15.82 -8.81
C VAL A 333 15.63 14.83 -8.21
N LYS A 334 15.95 13.54 -8.36
CA LYS A 334 15.25 12.43 -7.73
C LYS A 334 16.24 11.70 -6.83
N LEU A 335 15.87 11.55 -5.56
CA LEU A 335 16.70 10.91 -4.55
C LEU A 335 15.99 9.70 -3.95
N ALA A 336 16.74 8.67 -3.56
CA ALA A 336 16.28 7.64 -2.64
C ALA A 336 16.72 8.03 -1.22
N PHE A 337 15.79 8.06 -0.26
CA PHE A 337 16.05 8.44 1.13
C PHE A 337 15.93 7.24 2.07
N LEU A 338 16.94 7.05 2.91
CA LEU A 338 16.97 6.05 3.98
C LEU A 338 16.95 6.77 5.33
N ASP A 339 15.84 6.61 6.04
CA ASP A 339 15.61 7.19 7.36
C ASP A 339 16.43 6.49 8.45
N VAL A 340 16.96 7.25 9.42
CA VAL A 340 17.77 6.68 10.52
C VAL A 340 16.96 5.69 11.36
N ASP A 341 15.72 6.04 11.74
CA ASP A 341 14.89 5.17 12.59
C ASP A 341 14.47 3.89 11.85
N ALA A 342 14.28 3.97 10.53
CA ALA A 342 14.05 2.80 9.70
C ALA A 342 15.31 1.91 9.63
N PHE A 343 16.48 2.52 9.42
CA PHE A 343 17.76 1.83 9.35
C PHE A 343 18.09 1.08 10.65
N GLU A 344 17.97 1.75 11.80
CA GLU A 344 18.21 1.13 13.11
C GLU A 344 17.26 -0.02 13.41
N ARG A 345 15.99 0.11 13.02
CA ARG A 345 14.98 -0.93 13.24
C ARG A 345 15.24 -2.19 12.41
N LEU A 346 15.74 -2.01 11.18
CA LEU A 346 15.99 -3.11 10.25
C LEU A 346 17.28 -3.85 10.55
N LEU A 347 18.31 -3.16 11.05
CA LEU A 347 19.64 -3.72 11.22
C LEU A 347 20.03 -3.95 12.69
N GLY A 348 19.39 -3.25 13.63
CA GLY A 348 19.58 -3.39 15.07
C GLY A 348 21.06 -3.54 15.47
N PRO A 349 21.51 -4.71 15.97
CA PRO A 349 22.89 -4.92 16.44
C PRO A 349 23.98 -4.74 15.39
N CYS A 350 23.66 -4.77 14.09
CA CYS A 350 24.63 -4.60 13.00
C CYS A 350 25.24 -3.18 12.96
N MET A 351 24.62 -2.22 13.63
CA MET A 351 25.16 -0.88 13.86
C MET A 351 26.57 -0.90 14.48
N ASN A 352 26.79 -1.79 15.44
CA ASN A 352 28.06 -1.89 16.16
C ASN A 352 29.20 -2.38 15.25
N ILE A 353 28.88 -3.12 14.19
CA ILE A 353 29.85 -3.63 13.21
C ILE A 353 30.28 -2.50 12.27
N MET A 354 29.35 -1.62 11.89
CA MET A 354 29.61 -0.50 10.98
C MET A 354 30.38 0.66 11.63
N GLN A 355 30.20 0.88 12.93
CA GLN A 355 30.94 1.91 13.68
C GLN A 355 32.47 1.76 13.56
N ARG A 356 32.99 0.53 13.41
CA ARG A 356 34.44 0.29 13.29
C ARG A 356 35.06 0.83 12.00
N ASN A 357 34.30 0.87 10.91
CA ASN A 357 34.77 1.36 9.61
C ASN A 357 34.55 2.87 9.46
N ILE A 358 33.84 3.51 10.39
CA ILE A 358 33.43 4.91 10.27
C ILE A 358 34.47 5.88 10.80
N GLU A 359 35.31 5.47 11.76
CA GLU A 359 36.38 6.33 12.30
C GLU A 359 37.37 6.72 11.20
N ASP A 360 37.75 5.76 10.35
CA ASP A 360 38.63 6.00 9.21
C ASP A 360 37.98 6.94 8.17
N TYR A 361 36.66 6.84 7.99
CA TYR A 361 35.91 7.66 7.04
C TYR A 361 35.66 9.08 7.57
N GLU A 362 35.30 9.25 8.85
CA GLU A 362 35.25 10.56 9.51
C GLU A 362 36.59 11.28 9.37
N ASN A 363 37.70 10.58 9.56
CA ASN A 363 39.04 11.15 9.40
C ASN A 363 39.33 11.59 7.95
N GLN A 364 38.78 10.92 6.93
CA GLN A 364 38.88 11.34 5.53
C GLN A 364 38.01 12.57 5.25
N LEU A 365 36.78 12.61 5.74
CA LEU A 365 35.88 13.75 5.54
C LEU A 365 36.38 15.02 6.27
N VAL A 366 36.94 14.88 7.47
CA VAL A 366 37.59 16.00 8.17
C VAL A 366 38.75 16.59 7.36
N LYS A 367 39.47 15.76 6.58
CA LYS A 367 40.52 16.24 5.67
C LYS A 367 39.96 16.95 4.45
N ILE A 368 38.79 16.54 3.95
CA ILE A 368 38.13 17.13 2.77
C ILE A 368 37.44 18.44 3.11
N PHE A 369 36.71 18.50 4.23
CA PHE A 369 35.87 19.67 4.58
C PHE A 369 36.52 20.64 5.57
N GLY A 370 37.64 20.28 6.19
CA GLY A 370 38.39 21.20 7.05
C GLY A 370 37.80 21.39 8.45
N SER A 371 38.58 20.92 9.44
CA SER A 371 38.52 21.16 10.89
C SER A 371 37.42 20.46 11.71
N LYS A 372 37.88 19.86 12.82
CA LYS A 372 37.09 19.25 13.92
C LYS A 372 36.33 20.29 14.78
N GLN A 373 36.22 21.55 14.35
CA GLN A 373 35.84 22.66 15.23
C GLN A 373 34.33 22.88 15.43
N ASN A 374 33.47 22.13 14.73
CA ASN A 374 32.03 22.09 15.05
C ASN A 374 31.61 20.85 15.88
N MET A 375 32.58 20.06 16.38
CA MET A 375 32.32 18.86 17.20
C MET A 375 32.36 19.09 18.72
N THR A 376 32.53 20.33 19.18
CA THR A 376 32.52 20.67 20.60
C THR A 376 31.52 21.79 20.83
N ASP A 377 30.26 21.44 21.10
CA ASP A 377 29.41 22.09 22.11
C ASP A 377 27.97 21.57 22.03
N VAL A 378 27.73 20.36 22.55
CA VAL A 378 26.50 20.09 23.30
C VAL A 378 26.89 19.14 24.45
N ARG A 379 27.06 19.73 25.63
CA ARG A 379 27.09 19.01 26.90
C ARG A 379 25.69 18.61 27.32
#